data_AF-A0A5B2VYS0-F1
#
_entry.id   AF-A0A5B2VYS0-F1
#
_cell.length_a   1.000
_cell.length_b   1.000
_cell.length_c   1.000
_cell.angle_alpha   90.00
_cell.angle_beta   90.00
_cell.angle_gamma   90.00
#
_symmetry.space_group_name_H-M   'P 1'
#
loop_
_entity.id
_entity.type
_entity.pdbx_description
1 polymer ?
#
loop_
_entity_poly.entity_id
_entity_poly.type
_entity_poly.pdbx_seq_one_letter_code
_entity_poly.pdbx_strand_id
1 'polypeptide(L)'
;MEEKDSIFDADFETLAFPRRKKLLPWWIKTFAWIFLILSFFVPVAFVLSFLGFSSQMELYGIKPERASSVLGLILMALFVFKGIAAFGLLKERDWAIIVGMTDAVIGIVICTFMMIMHPFGEGNGFTFNFRLELVLLIPYLIKLIKIRVPWAQSRGRNVV
;
A
#
# COMPACT_ATOMS: atom_id res chain seq x y z
N MET A 1 52.66 4.39 5.02
CA MET A 1 51.96 5.46 4.29
C MET A 1 50.48 5.17 4.45
N GLU A 2 49.85 5.81 5.44
CA GLU A 2 48.41 5.75 5.68
C GLU A 2 47.71 6.66 4.68
N GLU A 3 46.90 6.08 3.79
CA GLU A 3 45.94 6.79 2.97
C GLU A 3 44.71 7.05 3.84
N LYS A 4 44.51 8.32 4.21
CA LYS A 4 43.35 8.74 5.01
C LYS A 4 42.11 8.61 4.14
N ASP A 5 41.27 7.62 4.45
CA ASP A 5 39.87 7.58 4.05
C ASP A 5 39.22 8.91 4.45
N SER A 6 39.11 9.79 3.47
CA SER A 6 38.58 11.14 3.60
C SER A 6 37.13 11.06 4.04
N ILE A 7 36.86 11.53 5.26
CA ILE A 7 35.52 11.62 5.84
C ILE A 7 34.55 12.39 4.93
N PHE A 8 35.07 13.27 4.07
CA PHE A 8 34.30 14.07 3.14
C PHE A 8 33.83 13.29 1.91
N ASP A 9 34.58 12.28 1.45
CA ASP A 9 34.20 11.48 0.27
C ASP A 9 33.04 10.52 0.60
N ALA A 10 33.06 9.92 1.80
CA ALA A 10 31.97 9.09 2.30
C ALA A 10 30.67 9.90 2.53
N ASP A 11 30.77 11.14 3.00
CA ASP A 11 29.61 12.02 3.18
C ASP A 11 29.06 12.53 1.83
N PHE A 12 29.91 12.79 0.83
CA PHE A 12 29.47 13.17 -0.51
C PHE A 12 28.72 12.04 -1.21
N GLU A 13 29.21 10.79 -1.16
CA GLU A 13 28.52 9.65 -1.77
C GLU A 13 27.18 9.34 -1.08
N THR A 14 27.10 9.49 0.25
CA THR A 14 25.85 9.28 0.99
C THR A 14 24.81 10.37 0.76
N LEU A 15 25.24 11.60 0.45
CA LEU A 15 24.37 12.68 -0.02
C LEU A 15 23.95 12.49 -1.49
N ALA A 16 24.85 11.98 -2.33
CA ALA A 16 24.60 11.76 -3.76
C ALA A 16 23.63 10.59 -4.01
N PHE A 17 23.69 9.53 -3.20
CA PHE A 17 22.82 8.35 -3.31
C PHE A 17 22.16 8.02 -1.97
N PRO A 18 21.13 8.76 -1.54
CA PRO A 18 20.45 8.46 -0.29
C PRO A 18 19.91 7.04 -0.29
N ARG A 19 20.37 6.24 0.68
CA ARG A 19 19.95 4.84 0.89
C ARG A 19 18.41 4.76 0.93
N ARG A 20 17.80 3.92 0.10
CA ARG A 20 16.32 3.80 -0.05
C ARG A 20 15.56 3.67 1.28
N LYS A 21 16.15 3.00 2.28
CA LYS A 21 15.66 2.92 3.66
C LYS A 21 15.40 4.28 4.33
N LYS A 22 16.17 5.32 4.02
CA LYS A 22 16.01 6.66 4.61
C LYS A 22 14.90 7.47 3.94
N LEU A 23 14.51 7.12 2.71
CA LEU A 23 13.46 7.82 1.96
C LEU A 23 12.06 7.47 2.45
N LEU A 24 11.87 6.22 2.90
CA LEU A 24 10.60 5.74 3.46
C LEU A 24 10.42 6.19 4.91
N PRO A 25 9.38 7.00 5.22
CA PRO A 25 9.01 7.33 6.60
C PRO A 25 8.76 6.08 7.41
N TRP A 26 9.06 6.16 8.71
CA TRP A 26 8.80 5.05 9.62
C TRP A 26 7.32 4.63 9.62
N TRP A 27 6.39 5.58 9.56
CA TRP A 27 4.95 5.32 9.43
C TRP A 27 4.60 4.43 8.22
N ILE A 28 5.14 4.71 7.03
CA ILE A 28 4.87 3.89 5.83
C ILE A 28 5.39 2.47 6.03
N LYS A 29 6.54 2.29 6.69
CA LYS A 29 7.08 0.96 6.98
C LYS A 29 6.17 0.18 7.92
N THR A 30 5.64 0.82 8.96
CA THR A 30 4.69 0.21 9.89
C THR A 30 3.43 -0.24 9.16
N PHE A 31 2.84 0.63 8.34
CA PHE A 31 1.66 0.27 7.54
C PHE A 31 1.94 -0.85 6.54
N ALA A 32 3.06 -0.79 5.83
CA ALA A 32 3.45 -1.87 4.93
C ALA A 32 3.59 -3.21 5.67
N TRP A 33 4.15 -3.21 6.88
CA TRP A 33 4.27 -4.44 7.68
C TRP A 33 2.89 -5.00 8.11
N ILE A 34 1.98 -4.13 8.53
CA ILE A 34 0.59 -4.50 8.87
C ILE A 34 -0.12 -5.10 7.65
N PHE A 35 -0.08 -4.42 6.50
CA PHE A 35 -0.72 -4.90 5.28
C PHE A 35 -0.10 -6.19 4.76
N LEU A 36 1.21 -6.39 4.95
CA LEU A 36 1.88 -7.63 4.61
C LEU A 36 1.36 -8.80 5.45
N ILE A 37 1.26 -8.62 6.76
CA ILE A 37 0.68 -9.63 7.66
C ILE A 37 -0.79 -9.89 7.29
N LEU A 38 -1.57 -8.83 7.14
CA LEU A 38 -2.99 -8.94 6.82
C LEU A 38 -3.21 -9.68 5.49
N SER A 39 -2.39 -9.38 4.47
CA SER A 39 -2.43 -10.07 3.18
C SER A 39 -2.08 -11.56 3.26
N PHE A 40 -1.37 -12.00 4.30
CA PHE A 40 -1.08 -13.40 4.55
C PHE A 40 -2.24 -14.11 5.26
N PHE A 41 -2.86 -13.44 6.24
CA PHE A 41 -4.00 -14.00 6.97
C PHE A 41 -5.29 -14.03 6.14
N VAL A 42 -5.50 -13.10 5.22
CA VAL A 42 -6.72 -13.02 4.38
C VAL A 42 -6.94 -14.28 3.53
N PRO A 43 -5.95 -14.82 2.78
CA PRO A 43 -6.09 -16.09 2.08
C PRO A 43 -6.41 -17.27 3.01
N VAL A 44 -5.79 -17.32 4.19
CA VAL A 44 -6.06 -18.36 5.18
C VAL A 44 -7.51 -18.28 5.65
N ALA A 45 -7.98 -17.09 6.02
CA ALA A 45 -9.35 -16.87 6.46
C ALA A 45 -10.37 -17.08 5.33
N PHE A 46 -9.99 -16.82 4.07
CA PHE A 46 -10.81 -17.17 2.92
C PHE A 46 -10.97 -18.70 2.76
N VAL A 47 -9.89 -19.47 2.91
CA VAL A 47 -9.94 -20.94 2.90
C VAL A 47 -10.78 -21.47 4.07
N LEU A 48 -10.61 -20.90 5.28
CA LEU A 48 -11.46 -21.24 6.43
C LEU A 48 -12.94 -20.91 6.18
N SER A 49 -13.24 -19.89 5.38
CA SER A 49 -14.62 -19.58 5.03
C SER A 49 -15.28 -20.63 4.15
N PHE A 50 -14.50 -21.34 3.32
CA PHE A 50 -14.99 -22.54 2.62
C PHE A 50 -15.35 -23.69 3.58
N LEU A 51 -14.77 -23.74 4.77
CA LEU A 51 -15.09 -24.71 5.82
C LEU A 51 -16.30 -24.31 6.68
N GLY A 52 -17.01 -23.23 6.32
CA GLY A 52 -18.23 -22.79 6.99
C GLY A 52 -18.01 -21.75 8.09
N PHE A 53 -16.79 -21.26 8.30
CA PHE A 53 -16.53 -20.16 9.23
C PHE A 53 -16.94 -18.81 8.59
N SER A 54 -17.87 -18.09 9.24
CA SER A 54 -18.26 -16.75 8.81
C SER A 54 -17.18 -15.74 9.23
N SER A 55 -16.38 -15.28 8.27
CA SER A 55 -15.44 -14.17 8.48
C SER A 55 -16.03 -12.89 7.91
N GLN A 56 -16.24 -11.89 8.76
CA GLN A 56 -16.67 -10.55 8.34
C GLN A 56 -15.41 -9.76 7.92
N MET A 57 -15.04 -9.83 6.64
CA MET A 57 -13.98 -9.01 6.07
C MET A 57 -14.59 -7.83 5.34
N GLU A 58 -14.22 -6.62 5.74
CA GLU A 58 -14.66 -5.39 5.10
C GLU A 58 -13.41 -4.61 4.66
N LEU A 59 -13.33 -4.29 3.36
CA LEU A 59 -12.28 -3.43 2.80
C LEU A 59 -12.91 -2.53 1.74
N TYR A 60 -12.62 -1.23 1.78
CA TYR A 60 -13.13 -0.25 0.81
C TYR A 60 -14.65 -0.16 0.70
N GLY A 61 -15.37 -0.67 1.70
CA GLY A 61 -16.83 -0.68 1.74
C GLY A 61 -17.51 -1.83 1.05
N ILE A 62 -16.74 -2.78 0.57
CA ILE A 62 -17.28 -4.05 0.10
C ILE A 62 -17.48 -4.93 1.33
N LYS A 63 -18.75 -5.22 1.63
CA LYS A 63 -19.16 -6.20 2.63
C LYS A 63 -19.77 -7.41 1.90
N PRO A 64 -19.00 -8.48 1.65
CA PRO A 64 -19.55 -9.67 1.03
C PRO A 64 -20.44 -10.43 2.01
N GLU A 65 -21.66 -10.80 1.61
CA GLU A 65 -22.56 -11.64 2.42
C GLU A 65 -21.97 -13.04 2.71
N ARG A 66 -21.11 -13.52 1.81
CA ARG A 66 -20.33 -14.76 1.95
C ARG A 66 -18.93 -14.53 1.37
N ALA A 67 -17.89 -15.01 2.04
CA ALA A 67 -16.52 -14.85 1.54
C ALA A 67 -16.31 -15.53 0.17
N SER A 68 -17.08 -16.57 -0.16
CA SER A 68 -17.07 -17.25 -1.46
C SER A 68 -17.79 -16.51 -2.59
N SER A 69 -18.37 -15.33 -2.33
CA SER A 69 -18.95 -14.48 -3.37
C SER A 69 -17.87 -13.92 -4.30
N VAL A 70 -18.25 -13.56 -5.53
CA VAL A 70 -17.40 -12.83 -6.49
C VAL A 70 -16.79 -11.58 -5.83
N LEU A 71 -17.55 -10.90 -4.96
CA LEU A 71 -17.05 -9.75 -4.19
C LEU A 71 -15.96 -10.14 -3.19
N GLY A 72 -16.06 -11.31 -2.54
CA GLY A 72 -15.04 -11.81 -1.62
C GLY A 72 -13.74 -12.21 -2.34
N LEU A 73 -13.85 -12.77 -3.55
CA LEU A 73 -12.69 -13.01 -4.43
C LEU A 73 -11.98 -11.72 -4.84
N ILE A 74 -12.75 -10.69 -5.24
CA ILE A 74 -12.20 -9.36 -5.56
C ILE A 74 -11.52 -8.77 -4.33
N LEU A 75 -12.13 -8.87 -3.16
CA LEU A 75 -11.58 -8.37 -1.90
C LEU A 75 -10.25 -9.07 -1.56
N MET A 76 -10.19 -10.39 -1.72
CA MET A 76 -8.95 -11.16 -1.51
C MET A 76 -7.87 -10.71 -2.50
N ALA A 77 -8.21 -10.56 -3.78
CA ALA A 77 -7.26 -10.12 -4.80
C ALA A 77 -6.68 -8.72 -4.46
N LEU A 78 -7.51 -7.81 -3.95
CA LEU A 78 -7.07 -6.49 -3.49
C LEU A 78 -6.12 -6.59 -2.28
N PHE A 79 -6.41 -7.44 -1.30
CA PHE A 79 -5.51 -7.67 -0.17
C PHE A 79 -4.17 -8.28 -0.58
N VAL A 80 -4.19 -9.23 -1.53
CA VAL A 80 -2.95 -9.82 -2.08
C VAL A 80 -2.16 -8.75 -2.82
N PHE A 81 -2.81 -7.92 -3.64
CA PHE A 81 -2.16 -6.82 -4.34
C PHE A 81 -1.51 -5.82 -3.37
N LYS A 82 -2.19 -5.49 -2.27
CA LYS A 82 -1.63 -4.71 -1.16
C LYS A 82 -0.40 -5.34 -0.53
N GLY A 83 -0.45 -6.66 -0.30
CA GLY A 83 0.67 -7.43 0.19
C GLY A 83 1.88 -7.33 -0.73
N ILE A 84 1.67 -7.45 -2.05
CA ILE A 84 2.73 -7.32 -3.06
C ILE A 84 3.32 -5.91 -3.05
N ALA A 85 2.48 -4.87 -3.00
CA ALA A 85 2.93 -3.48 -2.91
C ALA A 85 3.77 -3.25 -1.65
N ALA A 86 3.28 -3.71 -0.49
CA ALA A 86 3.94 -3.61 0.80
C ALA A 86 5.28 -4.36 0.83
N PHE A 87 5.31 -5.59 0.31
CA PHE A 87 6.53 -6.38 0.18
C PHE A 87 7.57 -5.68 -0.71
N GLY A 88 7.13 -5.14 -1.85
CA GLY A 88 7.98 -4.36 -2.75
C GLY A 88 8.62 -3.16 -2.04
N LEU A 89 7.81 -2.41 -1.27
CA LEU A 89 8.26 -1.25 -0.49
C LEU A 89 9.30 -1.67 0.57
N LEU A 90 9.01 -2.72 1.35
CA LEU A 90 9.89 -3.20 2.42
C LEU A 90 11.19 -3.83 1.90
N LYS A 91 11.15 -4.43 0.70
CA LYS A 91 12.34 -4.99 0.01
C LYS A 91 13.05 -4.00 -0.90
N GLU A 92 12.64 -2.73 -0.88
CA GLU A 92 13.27 -1.65 -1.62
C GLU A 92 13.39 -1.92 -3.14
N ARG A 93 12.38 -2.58 -3.72
CA ARG A 93 12.37 -2.91 -5.16
C ARG A 93 12.12 -1.66 -6.01
N ASP A 94 12.56 -1.64 -7.26
CA ASP A 94 12.34 -0.47 -8.14
C ASP A 94 10.88 -0.29 -8.52
N TRP A 95 10.19 -1.40 -8.76
CA TRP A 95 8.77 -1.41 -9.10
C TRP A 95 7.88 -1.09 -7.90
N ALA A 96 8.42 -1.07 -6.68
CA ALA A 96 7.66 -0.86 -5.45
C ALA A 96 6.89 0.47 -5.45
N ILE A 97 7.54 1.54 -5.91
CA ILE A 97 6.89 2.87 -5.96
C ILE A 97 5.74 2.84 -6.97
N ILE A 98 5.93 2.24 -8.14
CA ILE A 98 4.90 2.16 -9.19
C ILE A 98 3.71 1.33 -8.71
N VAL A 99 3.96 0.15 -8.13
CA VAL A 99 2.91 -0.73 -7.62
C VAL A 99 2.18 -0.10 -6.42
N GLY A 100 2.91 0.53 -5.49
CA GLY A 100 2.31 1.25 -4.38
C GLY A 100 1.45 2.45 -4.81
N MET A 101 1.87 3.21 -5.82
CA MET A 101 1.06 4.29 -6.39
C MET A 101 -0.21 3.74 -7.05
N THR A 102 -0.08 2.62 -7.78
CA THR A 102 -1.21 1.95 -8.43
C THR A 102 -2.23 1.46 -7.39
N ASP A 103 -1.76 0.82 -6.32
CA ASP A 103 -2.60 0.39 -5.19
C ASP A 103 -3.34 1.56 -4.53
N ALA A 104 -2.66 2.69 -4.33
CA ALA A 104 -3.28 3.88 -3.76
C ALA A 104 -4.34 4.47 -4.70
N VAL A 105 -4.08 4.54 -6.01
CA VAL A 105 -5.06 5.04 -6.97
C VAL A 105 -6.29 4.13 -7.05
N ILE A 106 -6.07 2.81 -7.16
CA ILE A 106 -7.16 1.82 -7.17
C ILE A 106 -8.00 1.93 -5.91
N GLY A 107 -7.36 2.03 -4.74
CA GLY A 107 -8.05 2.18 -3.47
C GLY A 107 -8.90 3.44 -3.38
N ILE A 108 -8.37 4.58 -3.84
CA ILE A 108 -9.12 5.85 -3.89
C ILE A 108 -10.33 5.70 -4.82
N VAL A 109 -10.14 5.16 -6.02
CA VAL A 109 -11.22 4.98 -7.01
C VAL A 109 -12.33 4.08 -6.46
N ILE A 110 -11.98 2.92 -5.89
CA ILE A 110 -12.96 1.98 -5.31
C ILE A 110 -13.70 2.62 -4.13
N CYS A 111 -12.98 3.27 -3.21
CA CYS A 111 -13.59 3.95 -2.07
C CYS A 111 -14.57 5.05 -2.50
N THR A 112 -14.17 5.90 -3.46
CA THR A 112 -15.03 6.96 -3.99
C THR A 112 -16.24 6.38 -4.71
N PHE A 113 -16.06 5.34 -5.52
CA PHE A 113 -17.15 4.65 -6.21
C PHE A 113 -18.17 4.06 -5.23
N MET A 114 -17.70 3.36 -4.20
CA MET A 114 -18.56 2.79 -3.16
C MET A 114 -19.28 3.86 -2.34
N MET A 115 -18.61 4.97 -2.03
CA MET A 115 -19.23 6.11 -1.34
C MET A 115 -20.35 6.74 -2.17
N ILE A 116 -20.20 6.80 -3.50
CA ILE A 116 -21.25 7.29 -4.39
C ILE A 116 -22.40 6.28 -4.52
N MET A 117 -22.10 4.98 -4.61
CA MET A 117 -23.13 3.94 -4.81
C MET A 117 -23.96 3.65 -3.56
N HIS A 118 -23.37 3.70 -2.37
CA HIS A 118 -24.03 3.35 -1.11
C HIS A 118 -25.34 4.13 -0.82
N PRO A 119 -25.42 5.46 -0.98
CA PRO A 119 -26.66 6.21 -0.73
C PRO A 119 -27.80 5.93 -1.73
N PHE A 120 -27.54 5.23 -2.85
CA PHE A 120 -28.59 4.84 -3.79
C PHE A 120 -29.27 3.51 -3.44
N GLY A 121 -28.71 2.72 -2.51
CA GLY A 121 -29.25 1.41 -2.11
C GLY A 121 -30.06 1.40 -0.82
N GLU A 122 -29.75 2.29 0.12
CA GLU A 122 -30.44 2.40 1.40
C GLU A 122 -30.97 3.83 1.55
N GLY A 123 -32.29 4.02 1.46
CA GLY A 123 -32.98 5.31 1.48
C GLY A 123 -32.90 6.09 2.81
N ASN A 124 -31.93 5.79 3.67
CA ASN A 124 -31.77 6.39 5.00
C ASN A 124 -30.42 7.10 5.15
N GLY A 125 -30.42 8.40 4.84
CA GLY A 125 -29.49 9.36 5.42
C GLY A 125 -28.07 9.37 4.86
N PHE A 126 -27.55 10.58 4.63
CA PHE A 126 -26.19 10.83 4.18
C PHE A 126 -25.19 10.59 5.32
N THR A 127 -24.92 9.33 5.67
CA THR A 127 -23.85 9.01 6.64
C THR A 127 -22.50 9.06 5.91
N PHE A 128 -21.81 10.21 6.02
CA PHE A 128 -20.43 10.35 5.59
C PHE A 128 -19.52 9.51 6.49
N ASN A 129 -19.48 8.19 6.25
CA ASN A 129 -18.44 7.32 6.78
C ASN A 129 -17.16 7.63 6.00
N PHE A 130 -16.48 8.72 6.35
CA PHE A 130 -15.12 8.98 5.88
C PHE A 130 -14.26 7.79 6.29
N ARG A 131 -14.03 6.88 5.33
CA ARG A 131 -13.19 5.71 5.54
C ARG A 131 -11.80 6.24 5.89
N LEU A 132 -11.34 5.96 7.11
CA LEU A 132 -10.00 6.29 7.56
C LEU A 132 -8.94 5.78 6.56
N GLU A 133 -9.26 4.71 5.82
CA GLU A 133 -8.51 4.23 4.66
C GLU A 133 -8.24 5.33 3.63
N LEU A 134 -9.25 6.08 3.18
CA LEU A 134 -9.09 7.12 2.15
C LEU A 134 -8.24 8.29 2.66
N VAL A 135 -8.46 8.70 3.91
CA VAL A 135 -7.64 9.73 4.59
C VAL A 135 -6.18 9.30 4.69
N LEU A 136 -5.92 7.99 4.84
CA LEU A 136 -4.58 7.42 4.90
C LEU A 136 -3.92 7.25 3.52
N LEU A 137 -4.71 6.93 2.49
CA LEU A 137 -4.23 6.69 1.12
C LEU A 137 -3.71 7.97 0.44
N ILE A 138 -4.36 9.12 0.68
CA ILE A 138 -3.96 10.41 0.10
C ILE A 138 -2.53 10.82 0.50
N PRO A 139 -2.17 10.93 1.80
CA PRO A 139 -0.81 11.29 2.21
C PRO A 139 0.21 10.22 1.80
N TYR A 140 -0.19 8.94 1.77
CA TYR A 140 0.64 7.85 1.25
C TYR A 140 1.00 8.06 -0.23
N LEU A 141 0.02 8.37 -1.08
CA LEU A 141 0.22 8.63 -2.52
C LEU A 141 1.13 9.84 -2.75
N ILE A 142 0.84 10.96 -2.09
CA ILE A 142 1.66 12.19 -2.19
C ILE A 142 3.11 11.88 -1.80
N LYS A 143 3.32 11.10 -0.73
CA LYS A 143 4.66 10.75 -0.28
C LYS A 143 5.38 9.85 -1.28
N LEU A 144 4.71 8.85 -1.85
CA LEU A 144 5.26 7.98 -2.89
C LEU A 144 5.71 8.77 -4.14
N ILE A 145 4.88 9.70 -4.59
CA ILE A 145 5.21 10.59 -5.72
C ILE A 145 6.46 11.41 -5.39
N LYS A 146 6.53 11.99 -4.19
CA LYS A 146 7.68 12.80 -3.76
C LYS A 146 8.98 12.01 -3.67
N ILE A 147 8.92 10.74 -3.24
CA ILE A 147 10.12 9.89 -3.13
C ILE A 147 10.47 9.18 -4.45
N ARG A 148 9.60 9.20 -5.48
CA ARG A 148 9.83 8.51 -6.75
C ARG A 148 11.16 8.92 -7.40
N VAL A 149 11.44 10.22 -7.47
CA VAL A 149 12.65 10.78 -8.08
C VAL A 149 13.92 10.33 -7.32
N PRO A 150 14.05 10.58 -6.00
CA PRO A 150 15.24 10.14 -5.26
C PRO A 150 15.35 8.61 -5.19
N TRP A 151 14.24 7.86 -5.25
CA TRP A 151 14.24 6.39 -5.26
C TRP A 151 14.80 5.79 -6.56
N ALA A 152 14.56 6.46 -7.69
CA ALA A 152 15.11 6.09 -8.99
C ALA A 152 16.61 6.46 -9.07
N GLN A 153 16.96 7.65 -8.59
CA GLN A 153 18.35 8.15 -8.56
C GLN A 153 19.26 7.31 -7.66
N SER A 154 18.76 6.79 -6.52
CA SER A 154 19.54 5.96 -5.59
C SER A 154 20.09 4.64 -6.16
N ARG A 155 19.79 4.31 -7.42
CA ARG A 155 20.24 3.08 -8.10
C ARG A 155 20.94 3.36 -9.43
N GLY A 156 21.41 4.60 -9.64
CA GLY A 156 22.17 4.98 -10.84
C GLY A 156 21.38 4.88 -12.15
N ARG A 157 20.04 4.92 -12.09
CA ARG A 157 19.20 4.86 -13.28
C ARG A 157 18.86 6.28 -13.70
N ASN A 158 19.47 6.75 -14.78
CA ASN A 158 19.12 8.00 -15.44
C ASN A 158 17.62 7.99 -15.73
N VAL A 159 16.88 8.84 -15.03
CA VAL A 159 15.47 9.08 -15.32
C VAL A 159 15.47 10.07 -16.47
N VAL A 160 15.29 9.56 -17.69
CA VAL A 160 15.01 10.36 -18.89
C VAL A 160 13.51 10.65 -18.92
#